data_AF-A0A2V6C0U3-F1
#
_entry.id   AF-A0A2V6C0U3-F1
#
_cell.length_a   1.000
_cell.length_b   1.000
_cell.length_c   1.000
_cell.angle_alpha   90.00
_cell.angle_beta   90.00
_cell.angle_gamma   90.00
#
_symmetry.space_group_name_H-M   'P 1'
#
loop_
_entity.id
_entity.type
_entity.pdbx_description
1 polymer ?
#
loop_
_entity_poly.entity_id
_entity_poly.type
_entity_poly.pdbx_seq_one_letter_code
_entity_poly.pdbx_strand_id
1 'polypeptide(L)'
;MKIWKTLLLVYRELDVRLSLARDLVGRDSVEPRTHFHHVVSERELADAIDSFRGFPQLVRELTSGKATIEYEIVRPDRALTSLTPESSSRFWPSPDDIRSDLDEFASPGKYDSIFVFWPQRNLKNGMAIPCDAWGLAMGASEWTNGATYAAIANAPSSAWTNETRGEVWLHEWLHGVCAHFAQRGHIMPERDADGGELHGYARSSTAGWTDYYRDLMSGNVLEDGRRLGIPLAAWS
;
A
#
# COMPACT_ATOMS: atom_id res chain seq x y z
N MET A 1 -23.99 0.12 6.41
CA MET A 1 -22.87 0.67 5.62
C MET A 1 -21.68 0.74 6.55
N LYS A 2 -20.62 -0.02 6.28
CA LYS A 2 -19.39 0.00 7.07
C LYS A 2 -18.54 1.19 6.67
N ILE A 3 -18.09 1.95 7.66
CA ILE A 3 -17.09 3.01 7.47
C ILE A 3 -15.74 2.40 7.83
N TRP A 4 -14.77 2.56 6.93
CA TRP A 4 -13.36 2.25 7.19
C TRP A 4 -12.63 3.57 7.43
N LYS A 5 -12.11 3.74 8.64
CA LYS A 5 -11.29 4.89 9.01
C LYS A 5 -9.88 4.66 8.51
N THR A 6 -9.38 5.57 7.71
CA THR A 6 -8.09 5.42 7.02
C THR A 6 -7.16 6.59 7.34
N LEU A 7 -5.93 6.30 7.73
CA LEU A 7 -4.87 7.30 7.83
C LEU A 7 -3.94 7.18 6.63
N LEU A 8 -3.56 8.31 6.04
CA LEU A 8 -2.40 8.40 5.14
C LEU A 8 -1.32 9.24 5.81
N LEU A 9 -0.19 8.61 6.13
CA LEU A 9 1.05 9.27 6.52
C LEU A 9 1.87 9.58 5.27
N VAL A 10 2.25 10.85 5.08
CA VAL A 10 2.98 11.30 3.91
C VAL A 10 4.35 11.80 4.31
N TYR A 11 5.37 10.95 4.14
CA TYR A 11 6.76 11.37 4.33
C TYR A 11 7.25 12.10 3.08
N ARG A 12 7.68 13.34 3.27
CA ARG A 12 8.27 14.15 2.21
C ARG A 12 9.76 13.85 2.00
N GLU A 13 10.43 13.36 3.03
CA GLU A 13 11.87 13.19 3.05
C GLU A 13 12.26 11.79 3.55
N LEU A 14 13.23 11.19 2.88
CA LEU A 14 13.92 9.98 3.28
C LEU A 14 15.40 10.29 3.45
N ASP A 15 15.96 10.02 4.62
CA ASP A 15 17.38 10.20 4.94
C ASP A 15 17.91 8.97 5.68
N VAL A 16 18.49 8.02 4.93
CA VAL A 16 18.85 6.69 5.45
C VAL A 16 20.28 6.31 5.12
N ARG A 17 20.88 5.53 6.01
CA ARG A 17 22.18 4.88 5.79
C ARG A 17 22.00 3.38 5.82
N LEU A 18 22.10 2.74 4.66
CA LEU A 18 21.86 1.31 4.50
C LEU A 18 23.18 0.55 4.33
N SER A 19 23.33 -0.56 5.05
CA SER A 19 24.37 -1.54 4.73
C SER A 19 23.84 -2.45 3.63
N LEU A 20 24.43 -2.36 2.45
CA LEU A 20 24.15 -3.32 1.38
C LEU A 20 25.14 -4.49 1.52
N ALA A 21 24.64 -5.69 1.75
CA ALA A 21 25.47 -6.88 1.68
C ALA A 21 26.07 -6.96 0.27
N ARG A 22 27.40 -6.98 0.17
CA ARG A 22 28.06 -7.37 -1.09
C ARG A 22 27.91 -8.88 -1.24
N ASP A 23 27.51 -9.33 -2.42
CA ASP A 23 27.63 -10.73 -2.81
C ASP A 23 29.08 -11.19 -2.52
N LEU A 24 29.18 -12.27 -1.76
CA LEU A 24 30.38 -12.76 -1.06
C LEU A 24 31.64 -12.81 -1.94
N VAL A 25 32.59 -11.88 -1.70
CA VAL A 25 34.03 -12.15 -1.87
C VAL A 25 34.81 -11.41 -0.78
N GLY A 26 35.35 -12.16 0.18
CA GLY A 26 36.40 -11.69 1.10
C GLY A 26 35.91 -11.20 2.45
N ARG A 27 36.18 -12.00 3.49
CA ARG A 27 36.14 -11.59 4.91
C ARG A 27 37.08 -10.38 5.11
N ASP A 28 36.68 -9.47 5.98
CA ASP A 28 37.40 -8.27 6.47
C ASP A 28 37.18 -6.93 5.74
N SER A 29 36.00 -6.71 5.13
CA SER A 29 35.64 -5.37 4.65
C SER A 29 34.47 -4.78 5.44
N VAL A 30 34.68 -3.57 5.99
CA VAL A 30 33.63 -2.70 6.54
C VAL A 30 32.53 -2.59 5.49
N GLU A 31 31.31 -3.04 5.80
CA GLU A 31 30.19 -2.94 4.87
C GLU A 31 30.02 -1.49 4.44
N PRO A 32 30.11 -1.19 3.13
CA PRO A 32 29.92 0.17 2.65
C PRO A 32 28.48 0.59 2.97
N ARG A 33 28.34 1.56 3.88
CA ARG A 33 27.06 2.21 4.16
C ARG A 33 26.76 3.18 3.02
N THR A 34 25.73 2.87 2.24
CA THR A 34 25.22 3.80 1.23
C THR A 34 24.29 4.78 1.93
N HIS A 35 24.65 6.07 1.87
CA HIS A 35 23.76 7.15 2.29
C HIS A 35 22.82 7.48 1.14
N PHE A 36 21.52 7.42 1.40
CA PHE A 36 20.49 7.85 0.47
C PHE A 36 19.69 8.98 1.12
N HIS A 37 19.65 10.11 0.45
CA HIS A 37 18.87 11.27 0.86
C HIS A 37 18.02 11.74 -0.32
N HIS A 38 16.71 11.83 -0.10
CA HIS A 38 15.79 12.32 -1.10
C HIS A 38 14.60 13.06 -0.48
N VAL A 39 14.26 14.20 -1.08
CA VAL A 39 13.08 15.00 -0.79
C VAL A 39 12.21 15.01 -2.04
N VAL A 40 10.99 14.48 -1.95
CA VAL A 40 10.05 14.52 -3.08
C VAL A 40 9.60 15.95 -3.37
N SER A 41 9.30 16.23 -4.64
CA SER A 41 8.74 17.52 -5.04
C SER A 41 7.28 17.67 -4.61
N GLU A 42 6.82 18.91 -4.44
CA GLU A 42 5.40 19.21 -4.18
C GLU A 42 4.48 18.65 -5.26
N ARG A 43 4.96 18.55 -6.51
CA ARG A 43 4.19 17.97 -7.62
C ARG A 43 3.99 16.47 -7.43
N GLU A 44 5.04 15.73 -7.12
CA GLU A 44 4.94 14.28 -6.85
C GLU A 44 3.98 14.00 -5.69
N LEU A 45 4.05 14.80 -4.61
CA LEU A 45 3.12 14.71 -3.49
C LEU A 45 1.69 15.04 -3.90
N ALA A 46 1.49 16.10 -4.68
CA ALA A 46 0.17 16.52 -5.12
C ALA A 46 -0.50 15.44 -5.99
N ASP A 47 0.24 14.82 -6.91
CA ASP A 47 -0.27 13.77 -7.78
C ASP A 47 -0.68 12.52 -6.98
N ALA A 48 0.15 12.08 -6.03
CA ALA A 48 -0.13 10.94 -5.16
C ALA A 48 -1.36 11.19 -4.27
N ILE A 49 -1.43 12.38 -3.63
CA ILE A 49 -2.55 12.76 -2.77
C ILE A 49 -3.83 12.94 -3.58
N ASP A 50 -3.76 13.49 -4.80
CA ASP A 50 -4.93 13.59 -5.66
C ASP A 50 -5.46 12.21 -6.04
N SER A 51 -4.57 11.28 -6.39
CA SER A 51 -4.96 9.89 -6.64
C SER A 51 -5.59 9.25 -5.39
N PHE A 52 -5.01 9.42 -4.20
CA PHE A 52 -5.56 8.91 -2.94
C PHE A 52 -6.98 9.42 -2.66
N ARG A 53 -7.27 10.68 -3.00
CA ARG A 53 -8.62 11.26 -2.85
C ARG A 53 -9.66 10.63 -3.78
N GLY A 54 -9.27 9.92 -4.83
CA GLY A 54 -10.19 9.17 -5.70
C GLY A 54 -10.60 7.81 -5.12
N PHE A 55 -9.73 7.19 -4.31
CA PHE A 55 -9.94 5.84 -3.78
C PHE A 55 -11.24 5.65 -2.97
N PRO A 56 -11.68 6.57 -2.10
CA PRO A 56 -12.95 6.46 -1.38
C PRO A 56 -14.17 6.26 -2.29
N GLN A 57 -14.18 6.91 -3.46
CA GLN A 57 -15.24 6.77 -4.44
C GLN A 57 -15.26 5.35 -5.02
N LEU A 58 -14.10 4.80 -5.37
CA LEU A 58 -13.99 3.42 -5.86
C LEU A 58 -14.52 2.42 -4.85
N VAL A 59 -14.15 2.53 -3.57
CA VAL A 59 -14.66 1.63 -2.52
C VAL A 59 -16.18 1.65 -2.46
N ARG A 60 -16.76 2.85 -2.48
CA ARG A 60 -18.22 3.01 -2.45
C ARG A 60 -18.88 2.40 -3.69
N GLU A 61 -18.34 2.63 -4.87
CA GLU A 61 -18.90 2.13 -6.12
C GLU A 61 -18.78 0.61 -6.24
N LEU A 62 -17.62 0.05 -5.93
CA LEU A 62 -17.33 -1.38 -6.07
C LEU A 62 -18.02 -2.23 -5.01
N THR A 63 -18.31 -1.66 -3.83
CA THR A 63 -19.14 -2.32 -2.80
C THR A 63 -20.63 -2.01 -2.91
N SER A 64 -21.11 -1.37 -3.99
CA SER A 64 -22.52 -0.95 -4.12
C SER A 64 -23.03 -0.14 -2.91
N GLY A 65 -22.18 0.72 -2.35
CA GLY A 65 -22.47 1.58 -1.20
C GLY A 65 -22.47 0.86 0.15
N LYS A 66 -22.01 -0.40 0.22
CA LYS A 66 -21.95 -1.14 1.49
C LYS A 66 -20.78 -0.73 2.36
N ALA A 67 -19.67 -0.28 1.75
CA ALA A 67 -18.54 0.30 2.43
C ALA A 67 -18.26 1.75 1.96
N THR A 68 -17.62 2.53 2.82
CA THR A 68 -17.06 3.84 2.48
C THR A 68 -15.76 4.06 3.26
N ILE A 69 -14.95 5.00 2.79
CA ILE A 69 -13.73 5.44 3.47
C ILE A 69 -13.97 6.81 4.10
N GLU A 70 -13.62 6.94 5.38
CA GLU A 70 -13.35 8.24 6.01
C GLU A 70 -11.84 8.33 6.20
N TYR A 71 -11.20 9.39 5.73
CA TYR A 71 -9.74 9.48 5.77
C TYR A 71 -9.22 10.74 6.41
N GLU A 72 -8.01 10.63 6.95
CA GLU A 72 -7.17 11.72 7.40
C GLU A 72 -5.81 11.64 6.67
N ILE A 73 -5.26 12.79 6.30
CA ILE A 73 -3.93 12.87 5.69
C ILE A 73 -3.05 13.67 6.65
N VAL A 74 -2.00 13.02 7.14
CA VAL A 74 -1.00 13.63 8.03
C VAL A 74 0.32 13.68 7.28
N ARG A 75 1.02 14.82 7.41
CA ARG A 75 2.37 15.04 6.89
C ARG A 75 3.30 15.22 8.08
N PRO A 76 4.00 14.17 8.54
CA PRO A 76 4.97 14.32 9.62
C PRO A 76 6.03 15.36 9.23
N ASP A 77 6.38 16.25 10.16
CA ASP A 77 7.41 17.29 9.97
C ASP A 77 8.85 16.73 10.06
N ARG A 78 9.01 15.41 10.00
CA ARG A 78 10.29 14.69 10.12
C ARG A 78 10.53 13.79 8.91
N ALA A 79 11.81 13.61 8.60
CA ALA A 79 12.25 12.63 7.61
C ALA A 79 12.03 11.21 8.12
N LEU A 80 11.75 10.29 7.19
CA LEU A 80 11.89 8.87 7.43
C LEU A 80 13.39 8.54 7.49
N THR A 81 13.86 7.94 8.58
CA THR A 81 15.31 7.81 8.87
C THR A 81 15.79 6.37 9.05
N SER A 82 14.89 5.41 8.98
CA SER A 82 15.20 3.98 8.95
C SER A 82 14.30 3.25 7.96
N LEU A 83 14.77 2.08 7.53
CA LEU A 83 14.01 1.12 6.77
C LEU A 83 14.35 -0.27 7.27
N THR A 84 13.35 -1.15 7.27
CA THR A 84 13.50 -2.55 7.65
C THR A 84 13.93 -3.36 6.43
N PRO A 85 14.91 -4.28 6.56
CA PRO A 85 15.25 -5.19 5.48
C PRO A 85 14.16 -6.24 5.28
N GLU A 86 13.63 -6.35 4.06
CA GLU A 86 12.78 -7.48 3.63
C GLU A 86 13.63 -8.70 3.28
N SER A 87 14.82 -8.43 2.75
CA SER A 87 15.84 -9.42 2.40
C SER A 87 17.23 -8.82 2.55
N SER A 88 18.28 -9.55 2.17
CA SER A 88 19.67 -9.08 2.29
C SER A 88 19.98 -7.78 1.52
N SER A 89 19.11 -7.37 0.60
CA SER A 89 19.32 -6.19 -0.26
C SER A 89 18.09 -5.34 -0.53
N ARG A 90 16.91 -5.69 0.02
CA ARG A 90 15.64 -4.98 -0.21
C ARG A 90 15.10 -4.42 1.10
N PHE A 91 14.53 -3.22 1.05
CA PHE A 91 14.14 -2.45 2.21
C PHE A 91 12.78 -1.78 1.98
N TRP A 92 12.03 -1.64 3.07
CA TRP A 92 10.72 -0.99 3.09
C TRP A 92 10.50 -0.26 4.41
N PRO A 93 9.59 0.74 4.46
CA PRO A 93 9.18 1.35 5.71
C PRO A 93 8.20 0.41 6.41
N SER A 94 8.71 -0.35 7.37
CA SER A 94 7.87 -1.16 8.23
C SER A 94 7.15 -0.31 9.29
N PRO A 95 6.19 -0.87 10.02
CA PRO A 95 5.59 -0.21 11.18
C PRO A 95 6.60 0.22 12.27
N ASP A 96 7.76 -0.44 12.39
CA ASP A 96 8.77 -0.02 13.37
C ASP A 96 9.55 1.22 12.92
N ASP A 97 9.76 1.38 11.61
CA ASP A 97 10.44 2.55 11.05
C ASP A 97 9.64 3.85 11.23
N ILE A 98 8.33 3.71 11.42
CA ILE A 98 7.39 4.82 11.63
C ILE A 98 6.72 4.77 13.01
N ARG A 99 7.25 3.99 13.96
CA ARG A 99 6.59 3.71 15.24
C ARG A 99 6.15 4.97 15.99
N SER A 100 7.00 6.00 16.04
CA SER A 100 6.66 7.25 16.71
C SER A 100 5.44 7.94 16.09
N ASP A 101 5.28 7.87 14.78
CA ASP A 101 4.13 8.45 14.08
C ASP A 101 2.88 7.57 14.24
N LEU A 102 3.03 6.25 14.35
CA LEU A 102 1.92 5.36 14.71
C LEU A 102 1.42 5.63 16.13
N ASP A 103 2.32 5.80 17.09
CA ASP A 103 1.96 6.06 18.49
C ASP A 103 1.30 7.44 18.66
N GLU A 104 1.76 8.43 17.89
CA GLU A 104 1.23 9.80 17.91
C GLU A 104 -0.12 9.91 17.17
N PHE A 105 -0.20 9.37 15.96
CA PHE A 105 -1.34 9.62 15.08
C PHE A 105 -2.32 8.45 15.03
N ALA A 106 -1.89 7.21 15.20
CA ALA A 106 -2.67 6.00 14.93
C ALA A 106 -2.71 5.03 16.13
N SER A 107 -3.18 5.52 17.27
CA SER A 107 -3.39 4.67 18.46
C SER A 107 -4.34 3.49 18.16
N PRO A 108 -4.19 2.35 18.86
CA PRO A 108 -4.99 1.16 18.59
C PRO A 108 -6.50 1.42 18.53
N GLY A 109 -7.14 0.93 17.46
CA GLY A 109 -8.58 1.09 17.22
C GLY A 109 -9.00 2.46 16.66
N LYS A 110 -8.07 3.41 16.44
CA LYS A 110 -8.40 4.71 15.85
C LYS A 110 -8.69 4.62 14.34
N TYR A 111 -7.91 3.81 13.62
CA TYR A 111 -8.07 3.56 12.20
C TYR A 111 -8.20 2.07 11.90
N ASP A 112 -8.93 1.73 10.85
CA ASP A 112 -9.03 0.39 10.28
C ASP A 112 -7.89 0.13 9.27
N SER A 113 -7.39 1.19 8.63
CA SER A 113 -6.33 1.12 7.61
C SER A 113 -5.33 2.26 7.74
N ILE A 114 -4.05 1.97 7.53
CA ILE A 114 -2.94 2.93 7.54
C ILE A 114 -2.18 2.80 6.22
N PHE A 115 -1.99 3.92 5.54
CA PHE A 115 -1.13 4.06 4.39
C PHE A 115 0.09 4.89 4.72
N VAL A 116 1.21 4.56 4.08
CA VAL A 116 2.46 5.32 4.14
C VAL A 116 2.90 5.63 2.73
N PHE A 117 2.95 6.92 2.39
CA PHE A 117 3.67 7.38 1.21
C PHE A 117 5.13 7.67 1.58
N TRP A 118 6.09 7.15 0.81
CA TRP A 118 7.52 7.34 1.11
C TRP A 118 8.43 7.66 -0.10
N PRO A 119 9.48 8.49 0.06
CA PRO A 119 10.43 8.92 -1.00
C PRO A 119 11.44 7.87 -1.49
N GLN A 120 10.99 6.70 -1.95
CA GLN A 120 11.84 5.59 -2.38
C GLN A 120 12.76 5.90 -3.58
N ARG A 121 12.35 6.78 -4.51
CA ARG A 121 13.04 7.04 -5.78
C ARG A 121 13.32 8.51 -6.00
N ASN A 122 14.55 8.86 -6.38
CA ASN A 122 14.84 10.16 -6.95
C ASN A 122 14.59 10.12 -8.47
N LEU A 123 13.42 10.59 -8.89
CA LEU A 123 12.99 10.54 -10.30
C LEU A 123 13.87 11.37 -11.26
N LYS A 124 14.69 12.31 -10.74
CA LYS A 124 15.56 13.14 -11.58
C LYS A 124 16.84 12.43 -12.01
N ASN A 125 17.39 11.58 -11.15
CA ASN A 125 18.67 10.90 -11.41
C ASN A 125 18.56 9.37 -11.41
N GLY A 126 17.37 8.82 -11.17
CA GLY A 126 17.10 7.38 -11.21
C GLY A 126 17.61 6.59 -10.01
N MET A 127 18.21 7.23 -9.00
CA MET A 127 18.60 6.56 -7.76
C MET A 127 17.36 6.09 -7.01
N ALA A 128 17.41 4.90 -6.43
CA ALA A 128 16.30 4.33 -5.69
C ALA A 128 16.79 3.40 -4.58
N ILE A 129 16.02 3.32 -3.49
CA ILE A 129 16.17 2.24 -2.51
C ILE A 129 15.64 0.95 -3.13
N PRO A 130 16.39 -0.17 -3.16
CA PRO A 130 15.83 -1.43 -3.62
C PRO A 130 14.69 -1.88 -2.70
N CYS A 131 13.56 -2.24 -3.29
CA CYS A 131 12.31 -2.63 -2.61
C CYS A 131 11.65 -3.73 -3.45
N ASP A 132 10.92 -4.65 -2.82
CA ASP A 132 10.32 -5.81 -3.49
C ASP A 132 9.22 -5.42 -4.50
N ALA A 133 8.48 -4.36 -4.20
CA ALA A 133 7.39 -3.86 -5.04
C ALA A 133 7.25 -2.33 -4.95
N TRP A 134 6.32 -1.77 -5.72
CA TRP A 134 5.99 -0.35 -5.66
C TRP A 134 5.13 -0.03 -4.42
N GLY A 135 4.16 -0.88 -4.14
CA GLY A 135 3.41 -0.92 -2.88
C GLY A 135 3.62 -2.26 -2.18
N LEU A 136 3.65 -2.23 -0.86
CA LEU A 136 3.74 -3.41 -0.01
C LEU A 136 2.70 -3.29 1.09
N ALA A 137 1.83 -4.29 1.19
CA ALA A 137 0.70 -4.26 2.09
C ALA A 137 0.63 -5.52 2.96
N MET A 138 0.02 -5.37 4.12
CA MET A 138 -0.19 -6.44 5.08
C MET A 138 -1.51 -6.29 5.83
N GLY A 139 -2.03 -7.44 6.29
CA GLY A 139 -3.19 -7.49 7.16
C GLY A 139 -2.94 -6.86 8.53
N ALA A 140 -4.03 -6.61 9.25
CA ALA A 140 -3.98 -6.06 10.60
C ALA A 140 -3.24 -6.98 11.59
N SER A 141 -2.40 -6.38 12.43
CA SER A 141 -1.63 -7.07 13.46
C SER A 141 -1.31 -6.14 14.64
N GLU A 142 -0.78 -6.68 15.74
CA GLU A 142 -0.26 -5.84 16.83
C GLU A 142 0.84 -4.90 16.35
N TRP A 143 1.64 -5.31 15.35
CA TRP A 143 2.70 -4.49 14.77
C TRP A 143 2.17 -3.19 14.16
N THR A 144 0.93 -3.19 13.68
CA THR A 144 0.27 -2.06 13.01
C THR A 144 -0.83 -1.43 13.86
N ASN A 145 -0.79 -1.60 15.19
CA ASN A 145 -1.83 -1.14 16.13
C ASN A 145 -3.24 -1.66 15.79
N GLY A 146 -3.32 -2.84 15.16
CA GLY A 146 -4.58 -3.48 14.77
C GLY A 146 -5.21 -2.97 13.48
N ALA A 147 -4.54 -2.09 12.72
CA ALA A 147 -5.00 -1.61 11.42
C ALA A 147 -4.33 -2.37 10.26
N THR A 148 -4.97 -2.46 9.10
CA THR A 148 -4.25 -2.88 7.88
C THR A 148 -3.16 -1.87 7.56
N TYR A 149 -2.10 -2.28 6.89
CA TYR A 149 -0.97 -1.40 6.58
C TYR A 149 -0.54 -1.53 5.14
N ALA A 150 -0.25 -0.41 4.48
CA ALA A 150 0.35 -0.39 3.16
C ALA A 150 1.37 0.74 3.00
N ALA A 151 2.54 0.43 2.48
CA ALA A 151 3.60 1.37 2.14
C ALA A 151 3.73 1.51 0.63
N ILE A 152 3.55 2.72 0.10
CA ILE A 152 3.56 3.01 -1.34
C ILE A 152 4.66 4.03 -1.63
N ALA A 153 5.58 3.66 -2.51
CA ALA A 153 6.69 4.52 -2.90
C ALA A 153 6.24 5.67 -3.82
N ASN A 154 7.02 6.75 -3.87
CA ASN A 154 6.80 7.79 -4.87
C ASN A 154 7.02 7.27 -6.31
N ALA A 155 6.31 7.86 -7.26
CA ALA A 155 6.35 7.47 -8.67
C ALA A 155 6.13 8.68 -9.59
N PRO A 156 6.47 8.57 -10.88
CA PRO A 156 6.15 9.58 -11.88
C PRO A 156 4.65 9.87 -11.95
N SER A 157 4.27 11.10 -12.34
CA SER A 157 2.87 11.53 -12.43
C SER A 157 1.96 10.56 -13.19
N SER A 158 2.45 9.94 -14.27
CA SER A 158 1.68 9.00 -15.09
C SER A 158 1.22 7.75 -14.33
N ALA A 159 1.92 7.36 -13.27
CA ALA A 159 1.50 6.24 -12.42
C ALA A 159 0.31 6.60 -11.52
N TRP A 160 0.18 7.88 -11.15
CA TRP A 160 -0.91 8.40 -10.31
C TRP A 160 -2.14 8.81 -11.12
N THR A 161 -1.93 9.27 -12.36
CA THR A 161 -2.97 9.64 -13.33
C THR A 161 -3.25 8.48 -14.29
N ASN A 162 -3.23 7.26 -13.78
CA ASN A 162 -3.50 6.05 -14.55
C ASN A 162 -4.97 6.00 -15.00
N GLU A 163 -5.39 4.85 -15.52
CA GLU A 163 -6.71 4.64 -16.10
C GLU A 163 -7.85 4.95 -15.10
N THR A 164 -7.62 4.72 -13.81
CA THR A 164 -8.62 4.99 -12.78
C THR A 164 -8.01 5.64 -11.54
N ARG A 165 -8.38 6.91 -11.32
CA ARG A 165 -7.94 7.70 -10.16
C ARG A 165 -8.27 6.98 -8.85
N GLY A 166 -7.23 6.67 -8.06
CA GLY A 166 -7.36 5.98 -6.78
C GLY A 166 -7.15 4.47 -6.85
N GLU A 167 -7.02 3.89 -8.04
CA GLU A 167 -6.90 2.43 -8.21
C GLU A 167 -5.67 1.84 -7.51
N VAL A 168 -4.54 2.53 -7.53
CA VAL A 168 -3.31 2.08 -6.84
C VAL A 168 -3.56 1.93 -5.34
N TRP A 169 -4.21 2.92 -4.73
CA TRP A 169 -4.54 2.88 -3.32
C TRP A 169 -5.59 1.82 -2.99
N LEU A 170 -6.56 1.61 -3.91
CA LEU A 170 -7.52 0.52 -3.81
C LEU A 170 -6.84 -0.85 -3.81
N HIS A 171 -5.91 -1.06 -4.73
CA HIS A 171 -5.17 -2.31 -4.85
C HIS A 171 -4.42 -2.63 -3.54
N GLU A 172 -3.63 -1.67 -3.04
CA GLU A 172 -2.86 -1.87 -1.81
C GLU A 172 -3.76 -1.99 -0.56
N TRP A 173 -4.89 -1.29 -0.54
CA TRP A 173 -5.90 -1.49 0.50
C TRP A 173 -6.44 -2.93 0.51
N LEU A 174 -6.71 -3.47 -0.68
CA LEU A 174 -7.37 -4.76 -0.83
C LEU A 174 -6.52 -5.91 -0.28
N HIS A 175 -5.19 -5.87 -0.37
CA HIS A 175 -4.32 -6.83 0.32
C HIS A 175 -4.65 -6.94 1.82
N GLY A 176 -4.73 -5.80 2.51
CA GLY A 176 -5.08 -5.74 3.92
C GLY A 176 -6.52 -6.15 4.22
N VAL A 177 -7.47 -5.74 3.38
CA VAL A 177 -8.90 -6.04 3.55
C VAL A 177 -9.21 -7.50 3.27
N CYS A 178 -8.63 -8.09 2.23
CA CYS A 178 -8.71 -9.51 1.93
C CYS A 178 -8.20 -10.32 3.11
N ALA A 179 -7.05 -9.95 3.70
CA ALA A 179 -6.57 -10.57 4.93
C ALA A 179 -7.57 -10.43 6.11
N HIS A 180 -8.18 -9.25 6.29
CA HIS A 180 -9.18 -9.01 7.32
C HIS A 180 -10.41 -9.92 7.19
N PHE A 181 -10.95 -10.08 5.99
CA PHE A 181 -12.10 -10.95 5.74
C PHE A 181 -11.72 -12.43 5.74
N ALA A 182 -10.52 -12.78 5.29
CA ALA A 182 -10.01 -14.15 5.35
C ALA A 182 -9.93 -14.66 6.80
N GLN A 183 -9.45 -13.83 7.73
CA GLN A 183 -9.46 -14.14 9.17
C GLN A 183 -10.86 -14.38 9.75
N ARG A 184 -11.92 -13.94 9.05
CA ARG A 184 -13.33 -14.10 9.43
C ARG A 184 -14.02 -15.24 8.67
N GLY A 185 -13.26 -16.06 7.96
CA GLY A 185 -13.76 -17.27 7.28
C GLY A 185 -14.23 -17.05 5.84
N HIS A 186 -14.01 -15.87 5.27
CA HIS A 186 -14.23 -15.67 3.83
C HIS A 186 -13.05 -16.22 3.03
N ILE A 187 -13.33 -16.88 1.91
CA ILE A 187 -12.27 -17.46 1.06
C ILE A 187 -11.95 -16.46 -0.04
N MET A 188 -10.72 -15.97 -0.07
CA MET A 188 -10.21 -15.12 -1.14
C MET A 188 -9.75 -15.98 -2.31
N PRO A 189 -9.89 -15.50 -3.56
CA PRO A 189 -9.29 -16.16 -4.71
C PRO A 189 -7.76 -16.15 -4.60
N GLU A 190 -7.10 -17.07 -5.32
CA GLU A 190 -5.65 -17.13 -5.39
C GLU A 190 -5.08 -15.77 -5.81
N ARG A 191 -4.08 -15.31 -5.06
CA ARG A 191 -3.43 -13.98 -5.20
C ARG A 191 -4.35 -12.77 -5.00
N ASP A 192 -5.46 -12.88 -4.26
CA ASP A 192 -6.23 -11.75 -3.73
C ASP A 192 -6.32 -10.48 -4.60
N ALA A 193 -5.63 -9.36 -4.30
CA ALA A 193 -5.69 -8.15 -5.12
C ALA A 193 -4.85 -8.22 -6.40
N ASP A 194 -3.87 -9.13 -6.45
CA ASP A 194 -2.99 -9.43 -7.58
C ASP A 194 -3.58 -10.42 -8.60
N GLY A 195 -4.70 -11.08 -8.28
CA GLY A 195 -5.17 -12.27 -8.99
C GLY A 195 -5.88 -12.01 -10.32
N GLY A 196 -6.05 -10.75 -10.75
CA GLY A 196 -6.90 -10.41 -11.90
C GLY A 196 -6.64 -11.23 -13.16
N GLU A 197 -5.38 -11.29 -13.62
CA GLU A 197 -4.99 -12.07 -14.81
C GLU A 197 -5.21 -13.57 -14.63
N LEU A 198 -4.89 -14.10 -13.44
CA LEU A 198 -5.03 -15.51 -13.12
C LEU A 198 -6.49 -15.98 -13.24
N HIS A 199 -7.43 -15.09 -12.90
CA HIS A 199 -8.87 -15.35 -12.95
C HIS A 199 -9.52 -14.91 -14.27
N GLY A 200 -8.72 -14.64 -15.30
CA GLY A 200 -9.19 -14.35 -16.66
C GLY A 200 -9.69 -12.92 -16.89
N TYR A 201 -9.43 -12.00 -15.95
CA TYR A 201 -9.73 -10.58 -16.15
C TYR A 201 -8.65 -9.95 -17.01
N ALA A 202 -9.06 -9.02 -17.88
CA ALA A 202 -8.16 -8.19 -18.66
C ALA A 202 -8.17 -6.76 -18.11
N ARG A 203 -6.99 -6.15 -17.99
CA ARG A 203 -6.89 -4.75 -17.60
C ARG A 203 -7.52 -3.85 -18.66
N SER A 204 -8.48 -3.04 -18.26
CA SER A 204 -9.10 -2.03 -19.10
C SER A 204 -8.18 -0.82 -19.29
N SER A 205 -8.10 -0.31 -20.52
CA SER A 205 -7.35 0.91 -20.84
C SER A 205 -7.99 2.21 -20.30
N THR A 206 -9.22 2.13 -19.78
CA THR A 206 -9.94 3.28 -19.21
C THR A 206 -10.45 3.05 -17.79
N ALA A 207 -10.48 1.79 -17.34
CA ALA A 207 -11.02 1.42 -16.04
C ALA A 207 -10.02 0.58 -15.20
N GLY A 208 -8.80 0.35 -15.70
CA GLY A 208 -7.80 -0.47 -15.04
C GLY A 208 -8.33 -1.86 -14.70
N TRP A 209 -8.11 -2.29 -13.47
CA TRP A 209 -8.55 -3.57 -12.88
C TRP A 209 -9.90 -3.49 -12.15
N THR A 210 -10.65 -2.39 -12.30
CA THR A 210 -11.88 -2.19 -11.51
C THR A 210 -12.94 -3.28 -11.70
N ASP A 211 -13.01 -3.94 -12.85
CA ASP A 211 -13.90 -5.09 -13.05
C ASP A 211 -13.52 -6.27 -12.15
N TYR A 212 -12.21 -6.56 -12.04
CA TYR A 212 -11.71 -7.57 -11.11
C TYR A 212 -12.00 -7.18 -9.67
N TYR A 213 -11.68 -5.94 -9.28
CA TYR A 213 -11.92 -5.47 -7.92
C TYR A 213 -13.40 -5.44 -7.56
N ARG A 214 -14.30 -5.15 -8.51
CA ARG A 214 -15.75 -5.24 -8.32
C ARG A 214 -16.15 -6.66 -7.92
N ASP A 215 -15.65 -7.65 -8.65
CA ASP A 215 -15.97 -9.04 -8.38
C ASP A 215 -15.31 -9.54 -7.09
N LEU A 216 -14.07 -9.14 -6.82
CA LEU A 216 -13.38 -9.44 -5.56
C LEU A 216 -14.17 -8.88 -4.36
N MET A 217 -14.63 -7.62 -4.44
CA MET A 217 -15.36 -6.91 -3.38
C MET A 217 -16.85 -7.25 -3.31
N SER A 218 -17.36 -8.09 -4.22
CA SER A 218 -18.73 -8.60 -4.19
C SER A 218 -18.82 -10.12 -4.04
N GLY A 219 -17.68 -10.82 -3.98
CA GLY A 219 -17.61 -12.27 -3.81
C GLY A 219 -17.97 -13.02 -5.08
N ASN A 220 -17.55 -12.50 -6.24
CA ASN A 220 -17.95 -12.97 -7.56
C ASN A 220 -16.81 -13.46 -8.45
N VAL A 221 -15.56 -13.45 -7.96
CA VAL A 221 -14.41 -13.98 -8.72
C VAL A 221 -14.59 -15.50 -8.88
N LEU A 222 -14.55 -15.99 -10.11
CA LEU A 222 -14.74 -17.41 -10.42
C LEU A 222 -13.41 -18.17 -10.33
N GLU A 223 -13.32 -19.13 -9.41
CA GLU A 223 -12.17 -20.03 -9.25
C GLU A 223 -12.69 -21.45 -9.04
N ASP A 224 -12.26 -22.41 -9.88
CA ASP A 224 -12.69 -23.81 -9.83
C ASP A 224 -14.22 -24.02 -9.74
N GLY A 225 -14.98 -23.20 -10.48
CA GLY A 225 -16.45 -23.26 -10.50
C GLY A 225 -17.14 -22.65 -9.27
N ARG A 226 -16.38 -22.04 -8.35
CA ARG A 226 -16.86 -21.38 -7.14
C ARG A 226 -16.68 -19.88 -7.23
N ARG A 227 -17.59 -19.12 -6.62
CA ARG A 227 -17.46 -17.67 -6.47
C ARG A 227 -16.78 -17.34 -5.16
N LEU A 228 -15.64 -16.67 -5.23
CA LEU A 228 -14.77 -16.31 -4.10
C LEU A 228 -14.63 -14.79 -3.97
N GLY A 229 -14.07 -14.34 -2.85
CA GLY A 229 -13.91 -12.94 -2.50
C GLY A 229 -14.78 -12.54 -1.31
N ILE A 230 -15.12 -11.24 -1.23
CA ILE A 230 -15.82 -10.64 -0.10
C ILE A 230 -17.30 -10.42 -0.49
N PRO A 231 -18.25 -11.24 -0.02
CA PRO A 231 -19.65 -11.08 -0.36
C PRO A 231 -20.18 -9.72 0.08
N LEU A 232 -21.11 -9.12 -0.70
CA LEU A 232 -21.67 -7.80 -0.36
C LEU A 232 -22.27 -7.70 1.05
N ALA A 233 -22.79 -8.80 1.59
CA ALA A 233 -23.34 -8.88 2.94
C ALA A 233 -22.28 -8.86 4.06
N ALA A 234 -21.01 -9.17 3.75
CA ALA A 234 -19.92 -9.14 4.73
C ALA A 234 -19.51 -7.69 5.10
N TRP A 235 -19.82 -6.72 4.25
CA TRP A 235 -19.54 -5.30 4.46
C TRP A 235 -20.55 -4.58 5.36
N SER A 236 -21.56 -5.28 5.91
CA SER A 236 -22.61 -4.69 6.75
C SER A 236 -22.52 -5.09 8.21
#